data_AF-A0A4Y2JY58-F1
#
_entry.id   AF-A0A4Y2JY58-F1
#
_cell.length_a   1.000
_cell.length_b   1.000
_cell.length_c   1.000
_cell.angle_alpha   90.00
_cell.angle_beta   90.00
_cell.angle_gamma   90.00
#
_symmetry.space_group_name_H-M   'P 1'
#
loop_
_entity.id
_entity.type
_entity.pdbx_description
1 polymer ?
#
loop_
_entity_poly.entity_id
_entity_poly.type
_entity_poly.pdbx_seq_one_letter_code
_entity_poly.pdbx_strand_id
1 'polypeptide(L)'
;MLTNLKETSYCVILLLKDGEDIFNAIQDYFCENEIDWAKFCGVYTDGGKSMSGCYKGLRGRIKIVAPHVTRSHCCIHRQSLVAKPLPDSLKEVLNQSVKVVNFIKANSTNTRLFKSLCGDMGSLHTMLLLHREVRWLSRGNVLTRLFALRHEVLMFFEDHPFTLSSKFYESEWLQQLAYLSDIFSEINKLNLGLQNHPITIFKVTDKIESMIKKLNFWKSCIKKTSMTFLRHFTAFYLRTNLN
;
A
#
# COMPACT_ATOMS: atom_id res chain seq x y z
N MET A 1 -5.13 11.46 -22.05
CA MET A 1 -5.40 12.84 -22.49
C MET A 1 -4.61 13.77 -21.59
N LEU A 2 -3.73 14.55 -22.20
CA LEU A 2 -2.71 15.41 -21.62
C LEU A 2 -3.28 16.51 -20.72
N THR A 3 -2.55 16.92 -19.68
CA THR A 3 -2.57 18.31 -19.18
C THR A 3 -1.20 18.71 -18.59
N ASN A 4 -0.49 19.54 -19.36
CA ASN A 4 0.53 20.57 -19.05
C ASN A 4 1.33 20.50 -17.72
N LEU A 5 2.66 20.32 -17.75
CA LEU A 5 3.74 21.23 -18.19
C LEU A 5 4.10 22.33 -17.16
N LYS A 6 5.13 22.06 -16.34
CA LYS A 6 6.35 22.87 -16.12
C LYS A 6 7.18 22.23 -14.98
N GLU A 7 8.51 22.21 -15.19
CA GLU A 7 9.59 21.68 -14.32
C GLU A 7 9.81 20.14 -14.35
N THR A 8 10.56 19.72 -15.38
CA THR A 8 11.52 18.60 -15.41
C THR A 8 11.25 17.40 -14.50
N SER A 9 10.31 16.54 -14.91
CA SER A 9 10.34 15.07 -14.72
C SER A 9 9.12 14.49 -15.46
N TYR A 10 9.33 14.02 -16.69
CA TYR A 10 8.25 13.41 -17.47
C TYR A 10 7.95 11.99 -16.93
N CYS A 11 6.72 11.76 -16.47
CA CYS A 11 6.23 10.44 -16.07
C CYS A 11 5.21 9.96 -17.10
N VAL A 12 5.61 9.06 -17.99
CA VAL A 12 4.72 8.40 -18.96
C VAL A 12 4.26 7.07 -18.36
N ILE A 13 2.95 6.90 -18.14
CA ILE A 13 2.38 5.62 -17.69
C ILE A 13 2.04 4.80 -18.94
N LEU A 14 2.82 3.76 -19.20
CA LEU A 14 2.63 2.86 -20.35
C LEU A 14 2.05 1.52 -19.87
N LEU A 15 0.92 1.10 -20.46
CA LEU A 15 0.27 -0.19 -20.22
C LEU A 15 0.76 -1.27 -21.19
N LEU A 16 2.04 -1.21 -21.56
CA LEU A 16 2.63 -2.07 -22.57
C LEU A 16 3.37 -3.23 -21.89
N LYS A 17 3.34 -4.42 -22.51
CA LYS A 17 3.75 -5.67 -21.85
C LYS A 17 5.22 -6.03 -22.10
N ASP A 18 5.81 -5.54 -23.18
CA ASP A 18 7.21 -5.80 -23.52
C ASP A 18 8.04 -4.52 -23.52
N GLY A 19 9.36 -4.67 -23.43
CA GLY A 19 10.28 -3.53 -23.38
C GLY A 19 10.43 -2.78 -24.70
N GLU A 20 9.98 -3.38 -25.81
CA GLU A 20 10.09 -2.83 -27.16
C GLU A 20 8.98 -1.83 -27.42
N ASP A 21 7.74 -2.25 -27.22
CA ASP A 21 6.54 -1.43 -27.30
C ASP A 21 6.68 -0.22 -26.37
N ILE A 22 7.16 -0.43 -25.13
CA ILE A 22 7.39 0.66 -24.17
C ILE A 22 8.42 1.65 -24.71
N PHE A 23 9.50 1.16 -25.33
CA PHE A 23 10.52 2.02 -25.91
C PHE A 23 9.97 2.81 -27.10
N ASN A 24 9.26 2.14 -28.01
CA ASN A 24 8.66 2.76 -29.19
C ASN A 24 7.65 3.84 -28.80
N ALA A 25 6.78 3.58 -27.82
CA ALA A 25 5.85 4.60 -27.34
C ALA A 25 6.55 5.83 -26.71
N ILE A 26 7.69 5.64 -26.04
CA ILE A 26 8.51 6.76 -25.55
C ILE A 26 9.17 7.50 -26.72
N GLN A 27 9.70 6.76 -27.69
CA GLN A 27 10.32 7.32 -28.88
C GLN A 27 9.31 8.15 -29.69
N ASP A 28 8.11 7.64 -29.92
CA ASP A 28 7.02 8.33 -30.61
C ASP A 28 6.65 9.61 -29.86
N TYR A 29 6.49 9.53 -28.53
CA TYR A 29 6.26 10.72 -27.70
C TYR A 29 7.40 11.75 -27.80
N PHE A 30 8.67 11.32 -27.81
CA PHE A 30 9.82 12.21 -27.94
C PHE A 30 9.83 12.88 -29.32
N CYS A 31 9.51 12.14 -30.39
CA CYS A 31 9.36 12.69 -31.73
C CYS A 31 8.21 13.70 -31.81
N GLU A 32 7.02 13.35 -31.32
CA GLU A 32 5.83 14.22 -31.33
C GLU A 32 6.03 15.53 -30.56
N ASN A 33 6.89 15.51 -29.53
CA ASN A 33 7.14 16.66 -28.66
C ASN A 33 8.52 17.30 -28.88
N GLU A 34 9.24 16.90 -29.94
CA GLU A 34 10.58 17.41 -30.28
C GLU A 34 11.58 17.34 -29.10
N ILE A 35 11.51 16.27 -28.31
CA ILE A 35 12.36 16.04 -27.15
C ILE A 35 13.62 15.28 -27.59
N ASP A 36 14.76 15.92 -27.45
CA ASP A 36 16.06 15.30 -27.68
C ASP A 36 16.42 14.31 -26.55
N TRP A 37 16.82 13.09 -26.93
CA TRP A 37 17.37 12.10 -26.02
C TRP A 37 18.60 12.59 -25.24
N ALA A 38 19.37 13.54 -25.77
CA ALA A 38 20.48 14.19 -25.06
C ALA A 38 20.03 14.98 -23.81
N LYS A 39 18.76 15.41 -23.75
CA LYS A 39 18.17 16.10 -22.60
C LYS A 39 17.54 15.13 -21.60
N PHE A 40 17.56 13.83 -21.87
CA PHE A 40 16.92 12.83 -21.03
C PHE A 40 17.81 12.45 -19.84
N CYS A 41 17.50 12.99 -18.66
CA CYS A 41 18.38 12.82 -17.50
C CYS A 41 18.23 11.47 -16.77
N GLY A 42 17.03 10.86 -16.82
CA GLY A 42 16.79 9.68 -16.01
C GLY A 42 15.48 8.95 -16.28
N VAL A 43 15.47 7.65 -15.96
CA VAL A 43 14.29 6.78 -16.04
C VAL A 43 14.07 6.03 -14.73
N TYR A 44 12.83 6.04 -14.26
CA TYR A 44 12.39 5.34 -13.05
C TYR A 44 11.48 4.18 -13.44
N THR A 45 11.86 2.95 -13.04
CA THR A 45 11.08 1.74 -13.40
C THR A 45 10.83 0.88 -12.17
N ASP A 46 9.75 0.10 -12.20
CA ASP A 46 9.40 -0.84 -11.12
C ASP A 46 10.26 -2.11 -11.11
N GLY A 47 11.19 -2.25 -12.06
CA GLY A 47 12.07 -3.40 -12.15
C GLY A 47 11.43 -4.65 -12.78
N GLY A 48 10.23 -4.55 -13.35
CA GLY A 48 9.58 -5.65 -14.08
C GLY A 48 10.47 -6.24 -15.19
N LYS A 49 10.21 -7.49 -15.59
CA LYS A 49 11.05 -8.19 -16.60
C LYS A 49 11.16 -7.41 -17.92
N SER A 50 10.07 -6.81 -18.37
CA SER A 50 10.01 -5.93 -19.55
C SER A 50 10.82 -4.64 -19.39
N MET A 51 11.05 -4.18 -18.16
CA MET A 51 11.77 -2.95 -17.88
C MET A 51 13.27 -3.18 -17.66
N SER A 52 13.64 -4.25 -16.96
CA SER A 52 15.00 -4.46 -16.41
C SER A 52 15.99 -5.14 -17.35
N GLY A 53 15.50 -5.85 -18.37
CA GLY A 53 16.34 -6.62 -19.30
C GLY A 53 17.42 -5.75 -19.97
N CYS A 54 18.66 -6.24 -19.98
CA CYS A 54 19.80 -5.52 -20.59
C CYS A 54 19.78 -5.57 -22.12
N TYR A 55 19.12 -6.56 -22.72
CA TYR A 55 19.01 -6.72 -24.17
C TYR A 55 17.60 -6.40 -24.67
N LYS A 56 16.59 -7.11 -24.16
CA LYS A 56 15.18 -6.98 -24.60
C LYS A 56 14.32 -6.03 -23.77
N GLY A 57 14.83 -5.58 -22.62
CA GLY A 57 14.08 -4.69 -21.75
C GLY A 57 14.19 -3.23 -22.18
N LEU A 58 13.24 -2.39 -21.73
CA LEU A 58 13.28 -0.94 -21.93
C LEU A 58 14.64 -0.37 -21.54
N ARG A 59 15.19 -0.85 -20.41
CA ARG A 59 16.53 -0.52 -19.93
C ARG A 59 17.57 -0.64 -21.04
N GLY A 60 17.70 -1.81 -21.66
CA GLY A 60 18.70 -2.07 -22.69
C GLY A 60 18.58 -1.06 -23.82
N ARG A 61 17.37 -0.86 -24.32
CA ARG A 61 17.04 0.01 -25.46
C ARG A 61 17.36 1.48 -25.19
N ILE A 62 16.94 2.03 -24.04
CA ILE A 62 17.28 3.40 -23.64
C ILE A 62 18.80 3.59 -23.57
N LYS A 63 19.55 2.59 -23.12
CA LYS A 63 21.02 2.73 -22.97
C LYS A 63 21.75 2.83 -24.31
N ILE A 64 21.15 2.35 -25.40
CA ILE A 64 21.70 2.44 -26.76
C ILE A 64 21.58 3.88 -27.26
N VAL A 65 20.42 4.51 -27.09
CA VAL A 65 20.15 5.87 -27.59
C VAL A 65 20.62 6.98 -26.65
N ALA A 66 20.66 6.71 -25.34
CA ALA A 66 20.96 7.69 -24.31
C ALA A 66 21.79 7.03 -23.18
N PRO A 67 23.10 6.80 -23.40
CA PRO A 67 23.96 6.07 -22.47
C PRO A 67 24.20 6.82 -21.14
N HIS A 68 24.02 8.14 -21.13
CA HIS A 68 24.19 9.03 -19.97
C HIS A 68 23.00 8.99 -18.99
N VAL A 69 21.87 8.39 -19.38
CA VAL A 69 20.64 8.36 -18.59
C VAL A 69 20.85 7.63 -17.26
N THR A 70 20.51 8.31 -16.18
CA THR A 70 20.53 7.71 -14.85
C THR A 70 19.34 6.79 -14.66
N ARG A 71 19.56 5.60 -14.10
CA ARG A 71 18.46 4.71 -13.70
C ARG A 71 18.22 4.77 -12.21
N SER A 72 16.96 4.78 -11.86
CA SER A 72 16.51 4.57 -10.50
C SER A 72 15.34 3.61 -10.49
N HIS A 73 15.20 2.88 -9.38
CA HIS A 73 14.00 2.07 -9.16
C HIS A 73 12.87 2.94 -8.63
N CYS A 74 11.64 2.56 -8.92
CA CYS A 74 10.47 3.17 -8.31
C CYS A 74 10.57 3.06 -6.78
N CYS A 75 10.52 4.21 -6.09
CA CYS A 75 10.61 4.28 -4.63
C CYS A 75 9.47 3.51 -3.95
N ILE A 76 8.26 3.52 -4.53
CA ILE A 76 7.09 2.78 -4.05
C ILE A 76 7.33 1.27 -4.18
N HIS A 77 7.96 0.82 -5.27
CA HIS A 77 8.31 -0.59 -5.43
C HIS A 77 9.37 -1.01 -4.40
N ARG A 78 10.42 -0.22 -4.21
CA ARG A 78 11.44 -0.49 -3.17
C ARG A 78 10.84 -0.52 -1.77
N GLN A 79 10.00 0.44 -1.42
CA GLN A 79 9.29 0.47 -0.13
C GLN A 79 8.44 -0.81 0.05
N SER A 80 7.71 -1.21 -0.99
CA SER A 80 6.93 -2.45 -0.99
C SER A 80 7.78 -3.68 -0.70
N LEU A 81 9.00 -3.76 -1.24
CA LEU A 81 9.91 -4.88 -1.01
C LEU A 81 10.45 -4.88 0.43
N VAL A 82 10.86 -3.73 0.94
CA VAL A 82 11.40 -3.58 2.30
C VAL A 82 10.33 -3.81 3.38
N ALA A 83 9.05 -3.60 3.06
CA ALA A 83 7.93 -3.89 3.96
C ALA A 83 7.50 -5.38 3.96
N LYS A 84 8.11 -6.25 3.14
CA LYS A 84 7.76 -7.68 3.08
C LYS A 84 8.17 -8.52 4.29
N PRO A 85 9.36 -8.32 4.90
CA PRO A 85 9.75 -9.07 6.08
C PRO A 85 8.89 -8.64 7.26
N LEU A 86 7.89 -9.45 7.58
CA LEU A 86 7.11 -9.34 8.81
C LEU A 86 7.50 -10.50 9.72
N PRO A 87 7.58 -10.29 11.05
CA PRO A 87 7.63 -11.39 12.01
C PRO A 87 6.50 -12.39 11.75
N ASP A 88 6.75 -13.68 11.96
CA ASP A 88 5.80 -14.74 11.62
C ASP A 88 4.44 -14.58 12.31
N SER A 89 4.42 -14.12 13.57
CA SER A 89 3.19 -13.81 14.30
C SER A 89 2.34 -12.74 13.59
N LEU A 90 2.95 -11.63 13.20
CA LEU A 90 2.26 -10.55 12.48
C LEU A 90 1.85 -10.95 11.06
N LYS A 91 2.66 -11.77 10.40
CA LYS A 91 2.33 -12.32 9.09
C LYS A 91 1.11 -13.23 9.16
N GLU A 92 0.99 -14.03 10.21
CA GLU A 92 -0.17 -14.89 10.42
C GLU A 92 -1.44 -14.08 10.66
N VAL A 93 -1.41 -13.07 11.54
CA VAL A 93 -2.55 -12.16 11.74
C VAL A 93 -2.98 -11.48 10.44
N LEU A 94 -2.02 -11.02 9.64
CA LEU A 94 -2.29 -10.43 8.33
C LEU A 94 -3.03 -11.42 7.40
N ASN A 95 -2.54 -12.66 7.32
CA ASN A 95 -3.13 -13.69 6.46
C ASN A 95 -4.54 -14.10 6.93
N GLN A 96 -4.73 -14.26 8.24
CA GLN A 96 -6.02 -14.56 8.84
C GLN A 96 -7.03 -13.42 8.61
N SER A 97 -6.60 -12.18 8.75
CA SER A 97 -7.42 -11.00 8.46
C SER A 97 -7.91 -10.98 7.01
N VAL A 98 -7.05 -11.34 6.06
CA VAL A 98 -7.42 -11.46 4.64
C VAL A 98 -8.46 -12.58 4.45
N LYS A 99 -8.29 -13.74 5.09
CA LYS A 99 -9.26 -14.85 5.03
C LYS A 99 -10.64 -14.43 5.57
N VAL A 100 -10.69 -13.73 6.70
CA VAL A 100 -11.93 -13.19 7.28
C VAL A 100 -12.64 -12.26 6.29
N VAL A 101 -11.93 -11.29 5.74
CA VAL A 101 -12.49 -10.34 4.77
C VAL A 101 -12.98 -11.05 3.51
N ASN A 102 -12.21 -12.01 3.02
CA ASN A 102 -12.57 -12.79 1.83
C ASN A 102 -13.82 -13.64 2.07
N PHE A 103 -13.99 -14.24 3.25
CA PHE A 103 -15.18 -15.02 3.57
C PHE A 103 -16.46 -14.17 3.54
N ILE A 104 -16.44 -13.00 4.18
CA ILE A 104 -17.60 -12.08 4.18
C ILE A 104 -17.86 -11.55 2.76
N LYS A 105 -16.81 -11.35 1.97
CA LYS A 105 -16.92 -10.86 0.59
C LYS A 105 -17.10 -11.95 -0.47
N ALA A 106 -17.08 -13.23 -0.10
CA ALA A 106 -17.04 -14.35 -1.04
C ALA A 106 -18.27 -14.38 -1.96
N ASN A 107 -19.41 -13.93 -1.46
CA ASN A 107 -20.65 -13.84 -2.23
C ASN A 107 -21.43 -12.55 -1.90
N SER A 108 -22.36 -12.22 -2.79
CA SER A 108 -23.19 -11.01 -2.71
C SER A 108 -24.15 -11.04 -1.53
N THR A 109 -24.64 -12.21 -1.12
CA THR A 109 -25.54 -12.40 0.03
C THR A 109 -24.84 -12.01 1.34
N ASN A 110 -23.68 -12.59 1.64
CA ASN A 110 -22.88 -12.27 2.83
C ASN A 110 -22.54 -10.78 2.85
N THR A 111 -22.17 -10.20 1.71
CA THR A 111 -21.87 -8.77 1.61
C THR A 111 -23.10 -7.90 1.93
N ARG A 112 -24.30 -8.29 1.47
CA ARG A 112 -25.55 -7.59 1.75
C ARG A 112 -25.98 -7.73 3.20
N LEU A 113 -25.91 -8.94 3.76
CA LEU A 113 -26.22 -9.22 5.16
C LEU A 113 -25.30 -8.44 6.09
N PHE A 114 -23.99 -8.50 5.86
CA PHE A 114 -23.02 -7.73 6.62
C PHE A 114 -23.26 -6.22 6.52
N LYS A 115 -23.64 -5.72 5.34
CA LYS A 115 -23.99 -4.31 5.15
C LYS A 115 -25.22 -3.92 5.97
N SER A 116 -26.26 -4.76 6.00
CA SER A 116 -27.45 -4.53 6.82
C SER A 116 -27.08 -4.49 8.29
N LEU A 117 -26.35 -5.50 8.77
CA LEU A 117 -25.87 -5.59 10.15
C LEU A 117 -25.09 -4.34 10.58
N CYS A 118 -24.16 -3.86 9.75
CA CYS A 118 -23.45 -2.61 10.03
C CYS A 118 -24.38 -1.39 10.11
N GLY A 119 -25.44 -1.36 9.30
CA GLY A 119 -26.45 -0.30 9.36
C GLY A 119 -27.25 -0.36 10.67
N ASP A 120 -27.67 -1.55 11.06
CA ASP A 120 -28.45 -1.80 12.29
C ASP A 120 -27.63 -1.51 13.55
N MET A 121 -26.32 -1.76 13.52
CA MET A 121 -25.38 -1.43 14.60
C MET A 121 -24.91 0.04 14.60
N GLY A 122 -25.39 0.87 13.67
CA GLY A 122 -25.02 2.29 13.58
C GLY A 122 -23.55 2.54 13.25
N SER A 123 -22.91 1.61 12.56
CA SER A 123 -21.47 1.66 12.25
C SER A 123 -21.16 2.79 11.27
N LEU A 124 -20.06 3.52 11.52
CA LEU A 124 -19.55 4.56 10.59
C LEU A 124 -19.26 3.99 9.18
N HIS A 125 -18.93 2.70 9.12
CA HIS A 125 -18.62 2.01 7.88
C HIS A 125 -19.58 0.85 7.67
N THR A 126 -20.21 0.78 6.50
CA THR A 126 -21.21 -0.26 6.22
C THR A 126 -20.66 -1.41 5.38
N MET A 127 -19.36 -1.43 5.09
CA MET A 127 -18.76 -2.46 4.24
C MET A 127 -17.27 -2.64 4.53
N LEU A 128 -16.83 -3.90 4.46
CA LEU A 128 -15.41 -4.24 4.34
C LEU A 128 -14.88 -3.89 2.95
N LEU A 129 -13.58 -3.70 2.84
CA LEU A 129 -12.90 -3.47 1.57
C LEU A 129 -12.37 -4.82 1.05
N LEU A 130 -12.58 -5.13 -0.24
CA LEU A 130 -12.03 -6.35 -0.83
C LEU A 130 -10.55 -6.16 -1.14
N HIS A 131 -9.72 -7.14 -0.76
CA HIS A 131 -8.34 -7.22 -1.21
C HIS A 131 -8.27 -7.96 -2.55
N ARG A 132 -7.69 -7.34 -3.59
CA ARG A 132 -7.05 -8.09 -4.68
C ARG A 132 -5.55 -8.04 -4.43
N GLU A 133 -4.87 -9.18 -4.51
CA GLU A 133 -3.45 -9.37 -4.14
C GLU A 133 -2.46 -8.40 -4.83
N VAL A 134 -2.91 -7.68 -5.86
CA VAL A 134 -2.06 -6.93 -6.79
C VAL A 134 -1.56 -5.59 -6.24
N ARG A 135 -2.10 -5.05 -5.12
CA ARG A 135 -1.60 -3.77 -4.56
C ARG A 135 -1.54 -3.77 -3.03
N TRP A 136 -0.33 -3.65 -2.50
CA TRP A 136 -0.03 -3.49 -1.08
C TRP A 136 -0.76 -2.29 -0.44
N LEU A 137 -1.03 -1.23 -1.22
CA LEU A 137 -1.84 -0.06 -0.84
C LEU A 137 -3.19 -0.43 -0.23
N SER A 138 -3.81 -1.52 -0.71
CA SER A 138 -5.14 -1.94 -0.25
C SER A 138 -5.10 -2.62 1.12
N ARG A 139 -3.96 -3.19 1.54
CA ARG A 139 -3.89 -3.98 2.79
C ARG A 139 -4.10 -3.13 4.02
N GLY A 140 -3.50 -1.93 4.08
CA GLY A 140 -3.70 -1.02 5.22
C GLY A 140 -5.15 -0.63 5.41
N ASN A 141 -5.81 -0.20 4.33
CA ASN A 141 -7.22 0.19 4.39
C ASN A 141 -8.12 -0.99 4.79
N VAL A 142 -7.82 -2.21 4.30
CA VAL A 142 -8.55 -3.43 4.68
C VAL A 142 -8.41 -3.71 6.17
N LEU A 143 -7.19 -3.68 6.71
CA LEU A 143 -6.92 -3.92 8.14
C LEU A 143 -7.59 -2.87 9.03
N THR A 144 -7.41 -1.58 8.70
CA THR A 144 -8.06 -0.50 9.45
C THR A 144 -9.58 -0.65 9.45
N ARG A 145 -10.17 -1.01 8.30
CA ARG A 145 -11.62 -1.22 8.19
C ARG A 145 -12.08 -2.45 8.96
N LEU A 146 -11.33 -3.55 8.91
CA LEU A 146 -11.61 -4.77 9.65
C LEU A 146 -11.57 -4.52 11.15
N PHE A 147 -10.56 -3.81 11.64
CA PHE A 147 -10.42 -3.48 13.05
C PHE A 147 -11.53 -2.55 13.54
N ALA A 148 -11.93 -1.57 12.72
CA ALA A 148 -13.05 -0.69 13.02
C ALA A 148 -14.37 -1.45 13.12
N LEU A 149 -14.59 -2.44 12.26
CA LEU A 149 -15.81 -3.25 12.18
C LEU A 149 -15.73 -4.58 12.93
N ARG A 150 -14.81 -4.71 13.90
CA ARG A 150 -14.53 -5.99 14.56
C ARG A 150 -15.73 -6.55 15.35
N HIS A 151 -16.62 -5.69 15.84
CA HIS A 151 -17.79 -6.10 16.61
C HIS A 151 -18.90 -6.60 15.69
N GLU A 152 -19.12 -5.91 14.57
CA GLU A 152 -20.02 -6.30 13.49
C GLU A 152 -19.56 -7.61 12.85
N VAL A 153 -18.26 -7.79 12.66
CA VAL A 153 -17.68 -9.05 12.16
C VAL A 153 -17.89 -10.18 13.17
N LEU A 154 -17.73 -9.92 14.46
CA LEU A 154 -17.99 -10.90 15.51
C LEU A 154 -19.46 -11.33 15.51
N MET A 155 -20.39 -10.37 15.52
CA MET A 155 -21.84 -10.62 15.43
C MET A 155 -22.21 -11.39 14.16
N PHE A 156 -21.62 -11.03 13.01
CA PHE A 156 -21.89 -11.72 11.74
C PHE A 156 -21.56 -13.22 11.82
N PHE A 157 -20.53 -13.59 12.58
CA PHE A 157 -20.11 -14.98 12.74
C PHE A 157 -20.94 -15.79 13.72
N GLU A 158 -21.83 -15.18 14.50
CA GLU A 158 -22.80 -15.91 15.32
C GLU A 158 -23.77 -16.71 14.44
N ASP A 159 -24.27 -16.08 13.37
CA ASP A 159 -25.17 -16.71 12.40
C ASP A 159 -24.43 -17.40 11.24
N HIS A 160 -23.14 -17.10 11.06
CA HIS A 160 -22.33 -17.60 9.94
C HIS A 160 -21.01 -18.19 10.44
N PRO A 161 -21.02 -19.43 10.95
CA PRO A 161 -19.84 -20.06 11.54
C PRO A 161 -18.63 -20.04 10.60
N PHE A 162 -17.51 -19.54 11.10
CA PHE A 162 -16.25 -19.46 10.37
C PHE A 162 -15.09 -19.85 11.29
N THR A 163 -14.10 -20.56 10.76
CA THR A 163 -13.02 -21.16 11.57
C THR A 163 -12.15 -20.14 12.32
N LEU A 164 -12.13 -18.88 11.88
CA LEU A 164 -11.36 -17.80 12.51
C LEU A 164 -12.22 -16.88 13.39
N SER A 165 -13.51 -17.19 13.63
CA SER A 165 -14.37 -16.35 14.48
C SER A 165 -13.82 -16.21 15.90
N SER A 166 -13.23 -17.29 16.44
CA SER A 166 -12.62 -17.31 17.78
C SER A 166 -11.49 -16.29 17.96
N LYS A 167 -10.81 -15.89 16.88
CA LYS A 167 -9.72 -14.90 16.92
C LYS A 167 -10.15 -13.52 17.39
N PHE A 168 -11.43 -13.18 17.23
CA PHE A 168 -11.98 -11.90 17.70
C PHE A 168 -12.20 -11.84 19.21
N TYR A 169 -12.03 -12.96 19.92
CA TYR A 169 -11.98 -13.01 21.39
C TYR A 169 -10.55 -13.01 21.93
N GLU A 170 -9.54 -13.25 21.08
CA GLU A 170 -8.13 -13.28 21.47
C GLU A 170 -7.57 -11.85 21.55
N SER A 171 -7.33 -11.36 22.76
CA SER A 171 -6.80 -10.00 23.00
C SER A 171 -5.46 -9.76 22.27
N GLU A 172 -4.56 -10.73 22.28
CA GLU A 172 -3.27 -10.64 21.59
C GLU A 172 -3.45 -10.46 20.08
N TRP A 173 -4.37 -11.23 19.47
CA TRP A 173 -4.65 -11.14 18.04
C TRP A 173 -5.22 -9.77 17.66
N LEU A 174 -6.15 -9.24 18.46
CA LEU A 174 -6.72 -7.91 18.26
C LEU A 174 -5.68 -6.80 18.43
N GLN A 175 -4.76 -6.92 19.38
CA GLN A 175 -3.63 -6.00 19.55
C GLN A 175 -2.71 -6.01 18.33
N GLN A 176 -2.37 -7.19 17.83
CA GLN A 176 -1.53 -7.34 16.63
C GLN A 176 -2.23 -6.79 15.38
N LEU A 177 -3.54 -7.02 15.23
CA LEU A 177 -4.36 -6.43 14.16
C LEU A 177 -4.39 -4.90 14.25
N ALA A 178 -4.55 -4.34 15.46
CA ALA A 178 -4.56 -2.90 15.69
C ALA A 178 -3.20 -2.27 15.32
N TYR A 179 -2.10 -2.90 15.78
CA TYR A 179 -0.74 -2.50 15.44
C TYR A 179 -0.51 -2.50 13.92
N LEU A 180 -0.87 -3.60 13.24
CA LEU A 180 -0.76 -3.71 11.79
C LEU A 180 -1.59 -2.64 11.09
N SER A 181 -2.81 -2.36 11.58
CA SER A 181 -3.67 -1.31 11.04
C SER A 181 -3.01 0.08 11.11
N ASP A 182 -2.40 0.42 12.24
CA ASP A 182 -1.71 1.70 12.43
C ASP A 182 -0.46 1.83 11.55
N ILE A 183 0.40 0.79 11.53
CA ILE A 183 1.62 0.78 10.71
C ILE A 183 1.29 0.88 9.23
N PHE A 184 0.39 0.02 8.73
CA PHE A 184 0.03 0.03 7.32
C PHE A 184 -0.72 1.29 6.90
N SER A 185 -1.47 1.95 7.81
CA SER A 185 -2.09 3.25 7.52
C SER A 185 -1.04 4.31 7.22
N GLU A 186 0.04 4.39 7.99
CA GLU A 186 1.12 5.35 7.74
C GLU A 186 1.92 5.02 6.48
N ILE A 187 2.19 3.74 6.24
CA ILE A 187 2.83 3.30 5.01
C ILE A 187 1.95 3.69 3.81
N ASN A 188 0.62 3.54 3.89
CA ASN A 188 -0.32 3.95 2.84
C ASN A 188 -0.32 5.47 2.62
N LYS A 189 -0.26 6.28 3.70
CA LYS A 189 -0.15 7.76 3.60
C LYS A 189 1.12 8.20 2.90
N LEU A 190 2.27 7.62 3.25
CA LEU A 190 3.52 7.88 2.54
C LEU A 190 3.34 7.60 1.05
N ASN A 191 2.72 6.47 0.75
CA ASN A 191 2.58 5.99 -0.61
C ASN A 191 1.67 6.84 -1.49
N LEU A 192 0.52 7.26 -0.97
CA LEU A 192 -0.33 8.24 -1.64
C LEU A 192 0.44 9.55 -1.85
N GLY A 193 1.18 9.98 -0.81
CA GLY A 193 2.06 11.13 -0.90
C GLY A 193 3.13 11.02 -1.99
N LEU A 194 3.60 9.82 -2.32
CA LEU A 194 4.57 9.54 -3.39
C LEU A 194 3.94 9.44 -4.78
N GLN A 195 2.61 9.27 -4.88
CA GLN A 195 1.85 9.14 -6.13
C GLN A 195 1.14 10.43 -6.56
N ASN A 196 1.01 11.41 -5.66
CA ASN A 196 0.31 12.67 -5.95
C ASN A 196 1.07 13.50 -6.98
N HIS A 197 0.38 13.94 -8.04
CA HIS A 197 0.98 14.73 -9.11
C HIS A 197 0.80 16.25 -8.86
N PRO A 198 1.81 17.10 -9.10
CA PRO A 198 3.20 16.81 -9.47
C PRO A 198 4.12 16.62 -8.24
N ILE A 199 4.93 15.55 -8.26
CA ILE A 199 5.93 15.24 -7.23
C ILE A 199 7.35 15.34 -7.80
N THR A 200 8.26 15.97 -7.05
CA THR A 200 9.68 16.11 -7.40
C THR A 200 10.55 15.19 -6.56
N ILE A 201 11.80 14.95 -6.99
CA ILE A 201 12.75 14.14 -6.22
C ILE A 201 12.98 14.70 -4.81
N PHE A 202 13.03 16.04 -4.66
CA PHE A 202 13.15 16.71 -3.36
C PHE A 202 11.97 16.36 -2.44
N LYS A 203 10.73 16.45 -2.95
CA LYS A 203 9.53 16.07 -2.20
C LYS A 203 9.51 14.58 -1.85
N VAL A 204 10.01 13.70 -2.73
CA VAL A 204 10.15 12.26 -2.44
C VAL A 204 11.12 12.06 -1.28
N THR A 205 12.30 12.68 -1.33
CA THR A 205 13.32 12.60 -0.28
C THR A 205 12.77 13.10 1.05
N ASP A 206 12.15 14.28 1.08
CA ASP A 206 11.56 14.85 2.31
C ASP A 206 10.52 13.92 2.93
N LYS A 207 9.64 13.33 2.12
CA LYS A 207 8.60 12.40 2.58
C LYS A 207 9.20 11.12 3.17
N ILE A 208 10.23 10.57 2.52
CA ILE A 208 10.94 9.37 3.00
C ILE A 208 11.66 9.69 4.32
N GLU A 209 12.41 10.79 4.38
CA GLU A 209 13.10 11.20 5.60
C GLU A 209 12.14 11.47 6.75
N SER A 210 11.01 12.12 6.47
CA SER A 210 9.94 12.36 7.44
C SER A 210 9.40 11.05 8.01
N MET A 211 9.18 10.03 7.16
CA MET A 211 8.76 8.70 7.60
C MET A 211 9.83 8.02 8.47
N ILE A 212 11.11 8.10 8.08
CA ILE A 212 12.21 7.53 8.87
C ILE A 212 12.29 8.19 10.25
N LYS A 213 12.23 9.53 10.31
CA LYS A 213 12.22 10.29 11.56
C LYS A 213 11.03 9.88 12.43
N LYS A 214 9.85 9.73 11.84
CA LYS A 214 8.62 9.28 12.53
C LYS A 214 8.77 7.87 13.11
N LEU A 215 9.28 6.91 12.33
CA LEU A 215 9.51 5.54 12.79
C LEU A 215 10.55 5.48 13.92
N ASN A 216 11.62 6.27 13.84
CA ASN A 216 12.61 6.37 14.90
C ASN A 216 12.02 6.96 16.19
N PHE A 217 11.20 8.00 16.07
CA PHE A 217 10.47 8.58 17.19
C PHE A 217 9.55 7.54 17.85
N TRP A 218 8.75 6.81 17.06
CA TRP A 218 7.88 5.73 17.53
C TRP A 218 8.65 4.64 18.28
N LYS A 219 9.79 4.20 17.73
CA LYS A 219 10.69 3.25 18.39
C LYS A 219 11.17 3.78 19.74
N SER A 220 11.49 5.08 19.85
CA SER A 220 11.85 5.69 21.14
C SER A 220 10.67 5.75 22.11
N CYS A 221 9.46 6.03 21.64
CA CYS A 221 8.26 6.08 22.48
C CYS A 221 7.91 4.69 23.05
N ILE A 222 8.00 3.63 22.22
CA ILE A 222 7.77 2.24 22.67
C ILE A 222 8.74 1.86 23.79
N LYS A 223 10.02 2.23 23.68
CA LYS A 223 11.02 2.01 24.76
C LYS A 223 10.68 2.72 26.06
N LYS A 224 9.96 3.84 25.98
CA LYS A 224 9.48 4.63 27.12
C LYS A 224 8.03 4.29 27.51
N THR A 225 7.54 3.12 27.08
CA THR A 225 6.17 2.59 27.30
C THR A 225 5.02 3.53 26.88
N SER A 226 5.30 4.54 26.05
CA SER A 226 4.29 5.45 25.51
C SER A 226 3.86 4.97 24.12
N MET A 227 2.63 4.49 23.98
CA MET A 227 2.10 3.99 22.71
C MET A 227 1.02 4.88 22.08
N THR A 228 0.74 6.05 22.65
CA THR A 228 -0.35 6.99 22.27
C THR A 228 -0.42 7.36 20.78
N PHE A 229 0.69 7.21 20.04
CA PHE A 229 0.75 7.44 18.60
C PHE A 229 0.11 6.32 17.75
N LEU A 230 -0.01 5.10 18.28
CA LEU A 230 -0.75 3.99 17.69
C LEU A 230 -2.20 4.10 18.14
N ARG A 231 -3.04 4.78 17.35
CA ARG A 231 -4.40 5.12 17.75
C ARG A 231 -5.27 3.90 18.00
N HIS A 232 -5.25 2.94 17.07
CA HIS A 232 -6.05 1.72 17.21
C HIS A 232 -5.50 0.85 18.33
N PHE A 233 -4.17 0.68 18.39
CA PHE A 233 -3.53 -0.12 19.44
C PHE A 233 -3.81 0.45 20.83
N THR A 234 -3.61 1.75 21.03
CA THR A 234 -3.81 2.41 22.33
C THR A 234 -5.28 2.38 22.76
N ALA A 235 -6.20 2.64 21.83
CA ALA A 235 -7.63 2.59 22.12
C ALA A 235 -8.09 1.21 22.59
N PHE A 236 -7.46 0.14 22.08
CA PHE A 236 -7.72 -1.22 22.53
C PHE A 236 -7.00 -1.56 23.84
N TYR A 237 -5.69 -1.33 23.89
CA TYR A 237 -4.83 -1.67 25.03
C TYR A 237 -5.27 -0.97 26.32
N LEU A 238 -5.70 0.29 26.26
CA LEU A 238 -6.21 1.00 27.44
C LEU A 238 -7.57 0.46 27.90
N ARG A 239 -8.43 0.00 26.99
CA ARG A 239 -9.73 -0.58 27.35
C ARG A 239 -9.62 -1.98 27.95
N THR A 240 -8.60 -2.75 27.59
CA THR A 240 -8.40 -4.12 28.09
C THR A 240 -7.61 -4.20 29.40
N ASN A 241 -6.92 -3.14 29.82
CA ASN A 241 -6.12 -3.10 31.07
C ASN A 241 -6.76 -2.24 32.19
N LEU A 242 -7.95 -1.67 31.95
CA LEU A 242 -8.74 -0.92 32.94
C LEU A 242 -9.96 -1.71 33.47
N ASN A 243 -10.11 -2.97 33.05
CA ASN A 243 -11.05 -3.96 33.58
C ASN A 243 -10.26 -5.15 34.11
#